data_AF-A0A9D8A5L5-F1
#
_entry.id   AF-A0A9D8A5L5-F1
#
_cell.length_a   1.000
_cell.length_b   1.000
_cell.length_c   1.000
_cell.angle_alpha   90.00
_cell.angle_beta   90.00
_cell.angle_gamma   90.00
#
_symmetry.space_group_name_H-M   'P 1'
#
loop_
_entity.id
_entity.type
_entity.pdbx_description
1 polymer ?
#
loop_
_entity_poly.entity_id
_entity_poly.type
_entity_poly.pdbx_seq_one_letter_code
_entity_poly.pdbx_strand_id
1 'polypeptide(L)'
;KDLEGRMPGCLFGNLVLEVSTRDDILRAKICAVFDKTKEKIQNTLEQAIEIKEIKPLNTDLTAQAMLSYLEGMILLAKSRNDPEVIQQLGSAIKTIRIE
;
A
#
# COMPACT_ATOMS: atom_id res chain seq x y z
N LYS A 1 -30.90 12.00 -6.84
CA LYS A 1 -30.44 11.31 -5.62
C LYS A 1 -29.31 10.41 -6.09
N ASP A 2 -28.06 10.84 -5.91
CA ASP A 2 -26.89 10.08 -6.38
C ASP A 2 -26.81 8.74 -5.64
N LEU A 3 -27.13 7.67 -6.34
CA LEU A 3 -27.00 6.28 -5.91
C LEU A 3 -25.92 5.64 -6.80
N GLU A 4 -24.68 6.10 -6.69
CA GLU A 4 -23.57 5.48 -7.42
C GLU A 4 -22.40 5.22 -6.48
N GLY A 5 -21.96 3.95 -6.45
CA GLY A 5 -20.79 3.52 -5.67
C GLY A 5 -19.53 4.14 -6.26
N ARG A 6 -18.92 5.07 -5.51
CA ARG A 6 -17.63 5.65 -5.88
C ARG A 6 -16.50 4.75 -5.42
N MET A 7 -15.41 4.73 -6.20
CA MET A 7 -14.21 4.01 -5.83
C MET A 7 -13.64 4.55 -4.50
N PRO A 8 -13.59 3.76 -3.42
CA PRO A 8 -13.02 4.22 -2.16
C PRO A 8 -11.49 4.40 -2.29
N GLY A 9 -10.92 5.35 -1.55
CA GLY A 9 -9.47 5.43 -1.39
C GLY A 9 -9.00 4.71 -0.14
N CYS A 10 -7.69 4.72 0.10
CA CYS A 10 -7.15 4.37 1.41
C CYS A 10 -7.59 5.43 2.43
N LEU A 11 -8.24 5.02 3.52
CA LEU A 11 -8.68 5.92 4.58
C LEU A 11 -7.50 6.73 5.13
N PHE A 12 -6.40 6.04 5.45
CA PHE A 12 -5.19 6.63 6.01
C PHE A 12 -4.42 7.46 4.98
N GLY A 13 -4.36 7.00 3.72
CA GLY A 13 -3.72 7.72 2.61
C GLY A 13 -4.41 9.05 2.33
N ASN A 14 -5.74 9.09 2.30
CA ASN A 14 -6.45 10.35 2.15
C ASN A 14 -6.22 11.28 3.35
N LEU A 15 -6.26 10.73 4.57
CA LEU A 15 -6.12 11.54 5.78
C LEU A 15 -4.71 12.15 5.90
N VAL A 16 -3.65 11.39 5.61
CA VAL A 16 -2.27 11.89 5.72
C VAL A 16 -2.00 13.03 4.73
N LEU A 17 -2.59 12.99 3.53
CA LEU A 17 -2.46 14.06 2.54
C LEU A 17 -3.05 15.38 3.02
N GLU A 18 -4.11 15.35 3.84
CA GLU A 18 -4.78 16.55 4.37
C GLU A 18 -4.15 17.08 5.67
N VAL A 19 -3.64 16.20 6.54
CA VAL A 19 -3.24 16.56 7.91
C VAL A 19 -1.73 16.64 8.13
N SER A 20 -0.92 16.10 7.22
CA SER A 20 0.54 15.97 7.41
C SER A 20 1.28 17.28 7.65
N THR A 21 0.74 18.41 7.20
CA THR A 21 1.33 19.75 7.36
C THR A 21 0.74 20.53 8.55
N ARG A 22 -0.28 19.99 9.22
CA ARG A 22 -1.08 20.72 10.22
C ARG A 22 -1.04 20.10 11.62
N ASP A 23 -0.86 18.79 11.73
CA ASP A 23 -0.86 18.08 13.01
C ASP A 23 0.20 16.97 13.01
N ASP A 24 1.31 17.22 13.71
CA ASP A 24 2.43 16.30 13.83
C ASP A 24 2.07 15.01 14.60
N ILE A 25 1.18 15.11 15.59
CA ILE A 25 0.74 13.97 16.41
C ILE A 25 -0.12 13.03 15.55
N LEU A 26 -1.06 13.61 14.80
CA LEU A 26 -1.91 12.83 13.90
C LEU A 26 -1.10 12.25 12.74
N ARG A 27 -0.17 13.01 12.15
CA ARG A 27 0.78 12.50 11.15
C ARG A 27 1.53 11.28 11.67
N ALA A 28 2.12 11.37 12.87
CA ALA A 28 2.86 10.26 13.46
C ALA A 28 2.00 9.01 13.67
N LYS A 29 0.74 9.18 14.13
CA LYS A 29 -0.20 8.06 14.29
C LYS A 29 -0.54 7.39 12.96
N ILE A 30 -0.72 8.16 11.90
CA ILE A 30 -1.02 7.62 10.57
C ILE A 30 0.20 6.91 9.98
N CYS A 31 1.39 7.49 10.10
CA CYS A 31 2.64 6.83 9.72
C CYS A 31 2.79 5.45 10.41
N ALA A 32 2.51 5.37 11.70
CA ALA A 32 2.55 4.11 12.43
C ALA A 32 1.56 3.04 11.93
N VAL A 33 0.46 3.44 11.26
CA VAL A 33 -0.47 2.49 10.61
C VAL A 33 0.15 1.92 9.33
N PHE A 34 0.81 2.77 8.54
CA PHE A 34 1.54 2.33 7.36
C PHE A 34 2.72 1.44 7.74
N ASP A 35 3.47 1.79 8.79
CA ASP A 35 4.58 0.97 9.29
C ASP A 35 4.10 -0.42 9.70
N LYS A 36 3.00 -0.53 10.46
CA LYS A 36 2.39 -1.82 10.81
C LYS A 36 1.92 -2.63 9.60
N THR A 37 1.52 -1.96 8.52
CA THR A 37 1.10 -2.63 7.28
C THR A 37 2.34 -3.15 6.53
N LYS A 38 3.40 -2.33 6.45
CA LYS A 38 4.70 -2.70 5.90
C LYS A 38 5.29 -3.91 6.64
N GLU A 39 5.30 -3.88 7.97
CA GLU A 39 5.80 -4.97 8.82
C GLU A 39 5.09 -6.29 8.53
N LYS A 40 3.77 -6.27 8.32
CA LYS A 40 3.03 -7.50 7.94
C LYS A 40 3.49 -8.06 6.61
N ILE A 41 3.68 -7.20 5.59
CA ILE A 41 4.17 -7.62 4.27
C ILE A 41 5.60 -8.17 4.41
N GLN A 42 6.46 -7.47 5.13
CA GLN A 42 7.84 -7.88 5.39
C GLN A 42 7.88 -9.27 6.05
N ASN A 43 7.14 -9.48 7.14
CA ASN A 43 7.08 -10.77 7.84
C ASN A 43 6.60 -11.91 6.92
N THR A 44 5.64 -11.64 6.03
CA THR A 44 5.19 -12.63 5.04
C THR A 44 6.30 -12.96 4.02
N LEU A 45 7.05 -11.96 3.56
CA LEU A 45 8.19 -12.19 2.66
C LEU A 45 9.31 -13.00 3.34
N GLU A 46 9.60 -12.69 4.61
CA GLU A 46 10.58 -13.43 5.42
C GLU A 46 10.18 -14.90 5.58
N GLN A 47 8.92 -15.17 5.91
CA GLN A 47 8.38 -16.53 6.01
C GLN A 47 8.49 -17.28 4.68
N ALA A 48 8.15 -16.63 3.56
CA ALA A 48 8.25 -17.24 2.23
C ALA A 48 9.70 -17.58 1.83
N ILE A 49 10.68 -16.78 2.27
CA ILE A 49 12.11 -17.07 2.10
C ILE A 49 12.52 -18.25 2.97
N GLU A 50 12.10 -18.28 4.23
CA GLU A 50 12.42 -19.35 5.20
C GLU A 50 11.98 -20.73 4.68
N ILE A 51 10.77 -20.82 4.14
CA ILE A 51 10.23 -22.06 3.55
C ILE A 51 10.68 -22.30 2.10
N LYS A 52 11.57 -21.45 1.56
CA LYS A 52 12.12 -21.52 0.19
C LYS A 52 11.07 -21.44 -0.93
N GLU A 53 9.94 -20.79 -0.68
CA GLU A 53 8.91 -20.54 -1.70
C GLU A 53 9.36 -19.47 -2.70
N ILE A 54 10.14 -18.50 -2.24
CA ILE A 54 10.73 -17.44 -3.07
C ILE A 54 12.25 -17.34 -2.86
N LYS A 55 12.96 -16.75 -3.83
CA LYS A 55 14.39 -16.44 -3.68
C LYS A 55 14.59 -15.33 -2.62
N PRO A 56 15.69 -15.35 -1.84
CA PRO A 56 16.00 -14.29 -0.87
C PRO A 56 16.03 -12.91 -1.53
N LEU A 57 15.45 -11.89 -0.90
CA LEU A 57 15.42 -10.49 -1.33
C LEU A 57 15.56 -9.56 -0.11
N ASN A 58 15.71 -8.27 -0.33
CA ASN A 58 15.60 -7.28 0.74
C ASN A 58 14.12 -7.13 1.16
N THR A 59 13.71 -7.81 2.23
CA THR A 59 12.31 -7.90 2.68
C THR A 59 11.76 -6.56 3.13
N ASP A 60 12.57 -5.74 3.79
CA ASP A 60 12.21 -4.40 4.26
C ASP A 60 11.89 -3.44 3.09
N LEU A 61 12.84 -3.30 2.17
CA LEU A 61 12.67 -2.41 1.00
C LEU A 61 11.60 -2.95 0.05
N THR A 62 11.52 -4.26 -0.15
CA THR A 62 10.49 -4.86 -0.99
C THR A 62 9.09 -4.63 -0.39
N ALA A 63 8.91 -4.81 0.92
CA ALA A 63 7.65 -4.51 1.59
C ALA A 63 7.26 -3.04 1.47
N GLN A 64 8.23 -2.12 1.62
CA GLN A 64 7.99 -0.69 1.42
C GLN A 64 7.57 -0.36 -0.02
N ALA A 65 8.22 -0.97 -1.01
CA ALA A 65 7.90 -0.79 -2.41
C ALA A 65 6.51 -1.34 -2.76
N MET A 66 6.14 -2.52 -2.24
CA MET A 66 4.81 -3.10 -2.41
C MET A 66 3.72 -2.23 -1.80
N LEU A 67 3.91 -1.71 -0.57
CA LEU A 67 2.96 -0.81 0.07
C LEU A 67 2.80 0.50 -0.73
N SER A 68 3.92 1.07 -1.19
CA SER A 68 3.92 2.29 -1.99
C SER A 68 3.19 2.11 -3.32
N TYR A 69 3.40 0.97 -4.00
CA TYR A 69 2.69 0.62 -5.22
C TYR A 69 1.19 0.45 -4.98
N LEU A 70 0.80 -0.22 -3.89
CA LEU A 70 -0.60 -0.40 -3.51
C LEU A 70 -1.32 0.94 -3.28
N GLU A 71 -0.72 1.83 -2.49
CA GLU A 71 -1.28 3.16 -2.22
C GLU A 71 -1.38 4.01 -3.50
N GLY A 72 -0.36 3.96 -4.37
CA GLY A 72 -0.38 4.63 -5.67
C GLY A 72 -1.48 4.10 -6.60
N MET A 73 -1.66 2.79 -6.66
CA MET A 73 -2.72 2.14 -7.44
C MET A 73 -4.11 2.54 -6.94
N ILE A 74 -4.31 2.56 -5.62
CA ILE A 74 -5.59 2.99 -5.00
C ILE A 74 -5.86 4.47 -5.29
N LEU A 75 -4.83 5.33 -5.21
CA LEU A 75 -4.93 6.74 -5.56
C LEU A 75 -5.39 6.91 -7.02
N LEU A 76 -4.78 6.19 -7.96
CA LEU A 76 -5.15 6.24 -9.38
C LEU A 76 -6.58 5.74 -9.63
N ALA A 77 -6.97 4.61 -9.02
CA ALA A 77 -8.32 4.07 -9.12
C ALA A 77 -9.37 5.08 -8.60
N LYS A 78 -9.13 5.67 -7.43
CA LYS A 78 -10.00 6.72 -6.87
C LYS A 78 -10.06 7.95 -7.76
N SER A 79 -8.93 8.42 -8.27
CA SER A 79 -8.86 9.64 -9.09
C SER A 79 -9.68 9.52 -10.38
N ARG A 80 -9.77 8.31 -10.94
CA ARG A 80 -10.53 8.00 -12.16
C ARG A 80 -11.96 7.54 -11.86
N ASN A 81 -12.28 7.32 -10.58
CA ASN A 81 -13.48 6.62 -10.14
C ASN A 81 -13.66 5.26 -10.86
N ASP A 82 -12.56 4.53 -11.05
CA ASP A 82 -12.50 3.33 -11.88
C ASP A 82 -11.78 2.18 -11.14
N PRO A 83 -12.51 1.13 -10.70
CA PRO A 83 -11.92 -0.02 -10.04
C PRO A 83 -11.13 -0.93 -10.99
N GLU A 84 -11.31 -0.81 -12.30
CA GLU A 84 -10.59 -1.61 -13.31
C GLU A 84 -9.08 -1.39 -13.23
N VAL A 85 -8.65 -0.21 -12.78
CA VAL A 85 -7.24 0.10 -12.51
C VAL A 85 -6.62 -0.91 -11.56
N ILE A 86 -7.33 -1.34 -10.51
CA ILE A 86 -6.83 -2.33 -9.55
C ILE A 86 -6.71 -3.71 -10.20
N GLN A 87 -7.68 -4.09 -11.04
CA GLN A 87 -7.65 -5.36 -11.74
C GLN A 87 -6.48 -5.44 -12.73
N GLN A 88 -6.23 -4.35 -13.46
CA GLN A 88 -5.16 -4.26 -14.45
C GLN A 88 -3.76 -4.23 -13.81
N LEU A 89 -3.60 -3.48 -12.72
CA LEU A 89 -2.30 -3.21 -12.11
C LEU A 89 -1.96 -4.13 -10.94
N GLY A 90 -2.95 -4.76 -10.30
CA GLY A 90 -2.78 -5.48 -9.05
C GLY A 90 -1.84 -6.68 -9.12
N SER A 91 -1.74 -7.35 -10.28
CA SER A 91 -0.85 -8.49 -10.46
C SER A 91 0.64 -8.12 -10.38
N ALA A 92 1.01 -6.89 -10.77
CA ALA A 92 2.39 -6.42 -10.78
C ALA A 92 3.00 -6.28 -9.38
N ILE A 93 2.18 -6.23 -8.32
CA ILE A 93 2.69 -6.22 -6.95
C ILE A 93 3.56 -7.46 -6.66
N LYS A 94 3.27 -8.59 -7.31
CA LYS A 94 4.00 -9.86 -7.15
C LYS A 94 5.37 -9.84 -7.83
N THR A 95 5.61 -8.88 -8.72
CA THR A 95 6.88 -8.75 -9.45
C THR A 95 7.81 -7.73 -8.80
N ILE A 96 7.33 -6.98 -7.79
CA ILE A 96 8.15 -6.01 -7.06
C ILE A 96 9.14 -6.77 -6.19
N ARG A 97 10.41 -6.46 -6.38
CA ARG A 97 11.52 -7.11 -5.70
C ARG A 97 12.71 -6.16 -5.70
N ILE A 98 13.30 -5.95 -4.52
CA ILE A 98 14.53 -5.19 -4.33
C ILE A 98 15.58 -6.15 -3.76
N GLU A 99 16.77 -6.19 -4.36
CA GLU A 99 17.89 -7.05 -3.93
C GLU A 99 18.67 -6.44 -2.75
#